data_AF-A0A1R1ESS3-F1
#
_entry.id   AF-A0A1R1ESS3-F1
#
_cell.length_a   1.000
_cell.length_b   1.000
_cell.length_c   1.000
_cell.angle_alpha   90.00
_cell.angle_beta   90.00
_cell.angle_gamma   90.00
#
_symmetry.space_group_name_H-M   'P 1'
#
loop_
_entity.id
_entity.type
_entity.pdbx_description
1 polymer ?
#
loop_
_entity_poly.entity_id
_entity_poly.type
_entity_poly.pdbx_seq_one_letter_code
_entity_poly.pdbx_strand_id
1 'polypeptide(L)'
;MIKRIKMIMGIAMIIVFLAIAVRMYTSGQYTMYIPSKHTTFRAEVTDNMTMLDTLDRLTIRKISDNEPYNEDDEITITDPKEIRDMLKLLKDVDLKRVREFDVSERNPHYYEWRLIINKEGRFTNGFELTFYNEKSISIYNEAKTRDELEDYEITNEFNLNEMDRLFEKLKEEQT
;
A
#
# COMPACT_ATOMS: atom_id res chain seq x y z
N MET A 1 -57.49 19.37 -7.87
CA MET A 1 -56.22 19.95 -7.40
C MET A 1 -55.38 18.98 -6.58
N ILE A 2 -55.89 18.41 -5.48
CA ILE A 2 -55.12 17.57 -4.52
C ILE A 2 -54.41 16.36 -5.16
N LYS A 3 -55.06 15.64 -6.09
CA LYS A 3 -54.45 14.48 -6.78
C LYS A 3 -53.23 14.85 -7.65
N ARG A 4 -53.26 16.02 -8.30
CA ARG A 4 -52.14 16.52 -9.11
C ARG A 4 -50.97 16.97 -8.23
N ILE A 5 -51.26 17.59 -7.09
CA ILE A 5 -50.25 18.00 -6.11
C ILE A 5 -49.53 16.77 -5.52
N LYS A 6 -50.27 15.71 -5.16
CA LYS A 6 -49.66 14.44 -4.68
C LYS A 6 -48.76 13.77 -5.73
N MET A 7 -49.16 13.81 -7.00
CA MET A 7 -48.38 13.25 -8.11
C MET A 7 -47.09 14.04 -8.36
N ILE A 8 -47.17 15.37 -8.37
CA ILE A 8 -46.00 16.25 -8.54
C ILE A 8 -45.02 16.07 -7.37
N MET A 9 -45.53 15.97 -6.14
CA MET A 9 -44.72 15.74 -4.95
C MET A 9 -44.01 14.37 -4.96
N GLY A 10 -44.68 13.34 -5.48
CA GLY A 10 -44.07 12.01 -5.67
C GLY A 10 -42.93 12.04 -6.70
N ILE A 11 -43.14 12.71 -7.83
CA ILE A 11 -42.10 12.88 -8.87
C ILE A 11 -40.92 13.70 -8.32
N ALA A 12 -41.20 14.78 -7.57
CA ALA A 12 -40.16 15.59 -6.95
C ALA A 12 -39.31 14.78 -5.96
N MET A 13 -39.92 13.92 -5.14
CA MET A 13 -39.15 13.03 -4.24
C MET A 13 -38.26 12.06 -5.02
N ILE A 14 -38.76 11.44 -6.09
CA ILE A 14 -37.96 10.52 -6.92
C ILE A 14 -36.76 11.24 -7.54
N ILE A 15 -36.94 12.47 -8.03
CA ILE A 15 -35.85 13.28 -8.59
C ILE A 15 -34.81 13.62 -7.51
N VAL A 16 -35.24 13.97 -6.30
CA VAL A 16 -34.32 14.25 -5.18
C VAL A 16 -33.54 12.99 -4.79
N PHE A 17 -34.20 11.84 -4.67
CA PHE A 17 -33.53 10.57 -4.38
C PHE A 17 -32.53 10.17 -5.48
N LEU A 18 -32.89 10.34 -6.76
CA LEU A 18 -31.99 10.10 -7.88
C LEU A 18 -30.82 11.08 -7.89
N ALA A 19 -31.03 12.36 -7.57
CA ALA A 19 -29.94 13.34 -7.48
C ALA A 19 -28.96 13.02 -6.34
N ILE A 20 -29.45 12.54 -5.20
CA ILE A 20 -28.61 12.08 -4.09
C ILE A 20 -27.84 10.82 -4.49
N ALA A 21 -28.51 9.84 -5.10
CA ALA A 21 -27.88 8.60 -5.55
C ALA A 21 -26.83 8.84 -6.65
N VAL A 22 -27.11 9.74 -7.60
CA VAL A 22 -26.16 10.14 -8.65
C VAL A 22 -24.98 10.88 -8.03
N ARG A 23 -25.19 11.84 -7.11
CA ARG A 23 -24.06 12.42 -6.36
C ARG A 23 -23.26 11.35 -5.63
N MET A 24 -23.91 10.38 -5.00
CA MET A 24 -23.22 9.29 -4.30
C MET A 24 -22.38 8.42 -5.25
N TYR A 25 -22.83 8.23 -6.49
CA TYR A 25 -22.14 7.44 -7.51
C TYR A 25 -21.07 8.22 -8.29
N THR A 26 -21.27 9.52 -8.53
CA THR A 26 -20.37 10.36 -9.35
C THR A 26 -19.40 11.21 -8.54
N SER A 27 -19.67 11.46 -7.25
CA SER A 27 -18.82 12.33 -6.41
C SER A 27 -17.76 11.57 -5.61
N GLY A 28 -17.62 10.24 -5.78
CA GLY A 28 -16.65 9.45 -5.00
C GLY A 28 -16.85 9.55 -3.47
N GLN A 29 -18.02 10.02 -3.01
CA GLN A 29 -18.31 10.27 -1.59
C GLN A 29 -18.76 9.02 -0.83
N TYR A 30 -18.26 7.85 -1.21
CA TYR A 30 -18.00 6.77 -0.25
C TYR A 30 -16.70 7.07 0.49
N THR A 31 -16.57 8.29 0.97
CA THR A 31 -15.54 8.65 1.90
C THR A 31 -15.98 8.14 3.27
N MET A 32 -16.05 6.81 3.42
CA MET A 32 -16.15 6.13 4.72
C MET A 32 -15.13 6.80 5.62
N TYR A 33 -15.57 7.51 6.66
CA TYR A 33 -14.71 8.25 7.57
C TYR A 33 -13.74 7.25 8.20
N ILE A 34 -12.55 7.11 7.60
CA ILE A 34 -11.43 6.45 8.20
C ILE A 34 -10.86 7.54 9.10
N PRO A 35 -11.09 7.50 10.43
CA PRO A 35 -10.35 8.39 11.31
C PRO A 35 -8.87 8.23 10.96
N SER A 36 -8.15 9.33 10.74
CA SER A 36 -6.72 9.29 10.43
C SER A 36 -6.01 8.57 11.58
N LYS A 37 -5.71 7.29 11.39
CA LYS A 37 -5.03 6.47 12.37
C LYS A 37 -3.54 6.65 12.12
N HIS A 38 -2.89 7.34 13.05
CA HIS A 38 -1.44 7.25 13.20
C HIS A 38 -1.12 5.82 13.65
N THR A 39 -0.18 5.20 12.97
CA THR A 39 0.31 3.84 13.21
C THR A 39 1.81 3.83 12.91
N THR A 40 2.45 2.67 13.05
CA THR A 40 3.87 2.49 12.70
C THR A 40 4.00 1.37 11.69
N PHE A 41 5.07 1.37 10.91
CA PHE A 41 5.40 0.26 10.03
C PHE A 41 5.46 -1.06 10.81
N ARG A 42 6.01 -1.02 12.02
CA ARG A 42 6.04 -2.18 12.92
C ARG A 42 4.63 -2.73 13.18
N ALA A 43 3.68 -1.88 13.52
CA ALA A 43 2.32 -2.30 13.84
C ALA A 43 1.55 -2.83 12.61
N GLU A 44 1.78 -2.28 11.42
CA GLU A 44 1.09 -2.70 10.19
C GLU A 44 1.71 -3.94 9.54
N VAL A 45 3.03 -4.09 9.64
CA VAL A 45 3.76 -5.17 8.96
C VAL A 45 4.30 -6.16 9.98
N THR A 46 5.29 -5.78 10.78
CA THR A 46 6.10 -6.76 11.52
C THR A 46 5.39 -7.41 12.71
N ASP A 47 4.53 -6.70 13.43
CA ASP A 47 3.71 -7.25 14.50
C ASP A 47 2.59 -8.18 13.94
N ASN A 48 2.21 -8.02 12.66
CA ASN A 48 1.31 -8.92 11.95
C ASN A 48 2.03 -10.10 11.27
N MET A 49 3.35 -10.20 11.42
CA MET A 49 4.12 -11.30 10.83
C MET A 49 4.03 -12.60 11.65
N THR A 50 2.83 -13.02 12.05
CA THR A 50 2.62 -14.43 12.41
C THR A 50 3.07 -15.39 11.29
N MET A 51 3.34 -14.86 10.11
CA MET A 51 3.90 -15.51 8.93
C MET A 51 5.43 -15.63 8.89
N LEU A 52 6.21 -15.11 9.85
CA LEU A 52 7.69 -15.23 9.83
C LEU A 52 8.15 -16.69 9.70
N ASP A 53 7.44 -17.61 10.33
CA ASP A 53 7.76 -19.05 10.29
C ASP A 53 7.50 -19.67 8.90
N THR A 54 6.68 -19.00 8.08
CA THR A 54 6.36 -19.37 6.70
C THR A 54 7.01 -18.46 5.67
N LEU A 55 7.83 -17.50 6.10
CA LEU A 55 8.51 -16.56 5.22
C LEU A 55 9.60 -17.29 4.45
N ASP A 56 9.48 -17.30 3.13
CA ASP A 56 10.38 -18.03 2.23
C ASP A 56 11.50 -17.11 1.73
N ARG A 57 11.14 -15.92 1.25
CA ARG A 57 12.08 -14.94 0.71
C ARG A 57 11.52 -13.52 0.72
N LEU A 58 12.42 -12.55 0.64
CA LEU A 58 12.12 -11.16 0.32
C LEU A 58 12.63 -10.89 -1.09
N THR A 59 11.79 -10.35 -1.97
CA THR A 59 12.24 -9.78 -3.24
C THR A 59 12.15 -8.27 -3.17
N ILE A 60 13.18 -7.59 -3.67
CA ILE A 60 13.27 -6.13 -3.74
C ILE A 60 13.43 -5.76 -5.19
N ARG A 61 12.52 -4.92 -5.69
CA ARG A 61 12.51 -4.46 -7.07
C ARG A 61 12.65 -2.96 -7.12
N LYS A 62 13.60 -2.47 -7.92
CA LYS A 62 13.73 -1.04 -8.25
C LYS A 62 13.03 -0.81 -9.58
N ILE A 63 11.95 -0.04 -9.55
CA ILE A 63 11.08 0.14 -10.71
C ILE A 63 11.24 1.55 -11.23
N SER A 64 11.81 1.67 -12.43
CA SER A 64 11.94 2.94 -13.16
C SER A 64 10.65 3.26 -13.92
N ASP A 65 10.27 4.53 -13.96
CA ASP A 65 9.11 4.99 -14.75
C ASP A 65 9.28 4.66 -16.26
N ASN A 66 10.53 4.63 -16.74
CA ASN A 66 10.83 4.39 -18.15
C ASN A 66 10.92 2.89 -18.51
N GLU A 67 11.24 2.04 -17.54
CA GLU A 67 11.46 0.60 -17.73
C GLU A 67 10.81 -0.21 -16.59
N PRO A 68 9.46 -0.20 -16.48
CA PRO A 68 8.77 -0.77 -15.32
C PRO A 68 8.82 -2.31 -15.22
N TYR A 69 9.29 -2.97 -16.29
CA TYR A 69 9.37 -4.43 -16.39
C TYR A 69 10.81 -4.95 -16.46
N ASN A 70 11.79 -4.13 -16.05
CA ASN A 70 13.18 -4.60 -16.00
C ASN A 70 13.36 -5.63 -14.87
N GLU A 71 13.59 -6.90 -15.24
CA GLU A 71 13.84 -7.98 -14.29
C GLU A 71 15.28 -7.93 -13.73
N ASP A 72 16.21 -7.24 -14.40
CA ASP A 72 17.61 -7.08 -13.94
C ASP A 72 17.73 -6.18 -12.69
N ASP A 73 16.62 -5.52 -12.31
CA ASP A 73 16.50 -4.68 -11.12
C ASP A 73 15.67 -5.37 -10.02
N GLU A 74 15.77 -6.69 -9.93
CA GLU A 74 15.24 -7.51 -8.85
C GLU A 74 16.36 -8.19 -8.04
N ILE A 75 16.25 -8.13 -6.72
CA ILE A 75 17.15 -8.78 -5.77
C ILE A 75 16.30 -9.74 -4.93
N THR A 76 16.78 -10.97 -4.76
CA THR A 76 16.11 -11.95 -3.89
C THR A 76 16.99 -12.27 -2.68
N ILE A 77 16.43 -12.14 -1.48
CA ILE A 77 17.06 -12.50 -0.21
C ILE A 77 16.30 -13.69 0.39
N THR A 78 17.02 -14.77 0.69
CA THR A 78 16.44 -16.01 1.24
C THR A 78 16.88 -16.30 2.69
N ASP A 79 17.93 -15.63 3.20
CA ASP A 79 18.34 -15.79 4.61
C ASP A 79 17.32 -15.11 5.53
N PRO A 80 16.59 -15.86 6.39
CA PRO A 80 15.60 -15.28 7.30
C PRO A 80 16.18 -14.24 8.26
N LYS A 81 17.47 -14.35 8.61
CA LYS A 81 18.13 -13.36 9.47
C LYS A 81 18.32 -12.04 8.72
N GLU A 82 18.79 -12.10 7.49
CA GLU A 82 18.99 -10.94 6.62
C GLU A 82 17.65 -10.26 6.33
N ILE A 83 16.59 -11.01 5.99
CA ILE A 83 15.25 -10.46 5.79
C ILE A 83 14.77 -9.72 7.04
N ARG A 84 14.98 -10.31 8.23
CA ARG A 84 14.61 -9.66 9.50
C ARG A 84 15.39 -8.37 9.74
N ASP A 85 16.68 -8.35 9.41
CA ASP A 85 17.51 -7.17 9.57
C ASP A 85 17.10 -6.06 8.59
N MET A 86 16.71 -6.39 7.36
CA MET A 86 16.11 -5.46 6.40
C MET A 86 14.82 -4.82 6.94
N LEU A 87 13.91 -5.63 7.49
CA LEU A 87 12.64 -5.14 8.04
C LEU A 87 12.83 -4.27 9.28
N LYS A 88 13.89 -4.50 10.06
CA LYS A 88 14.22 -3.64 11.22
C LYS A 88 14.61 -2.22 10.81
N LEU A 89 15.11 -2.01 9.60
CA LEU A 89 15.43 -0.66 9.09
C LEU A 89 14.17 0.22 9.04
N LEU A 90 13.01 -0.39 8.84
CA LEU A 90 11.74 0.30 8.68
C LEU A 90 10.93 0.35 9.98
N LYS A 91 11.38 -0.29 11.06
CA LYS A 91 10.55 -0.51 12.27
C LYS A 91 10.04 0.79 12.93
N ASP A 92 10.82 1.86 12.82
CA ASP A 92 10.55 3.15 13.45
C ASP A 92 9.92 4.15 12.45
N VAL A 93 9.48 3.71 11.26
CA VAL A 93 8.77 4.56 10.30
C VAL A 93 7.35 4.79 10.79
N ASP A 94 6.98 6.07 10.97
CA ASP A 94 5.68 6.51 11.43
C ASP A 94 4.73 6.73 10.26
N LEU A 95 3.57 6.09 10.31
CA LEU A 95 2.62 6.04 9.22
C LEU A 95 1.31 6.70 9.62
N LYS A 96 0.69 7.40 8.67
CA LYS A 96 -0.65 7.94 8.81
C LYS A 96 -1.47 7.46 7.64
N ARG A 97 -2.52 6.68 7.93
CA ARG A 97 -3.41 6.15 6.88
C ARG A 97 -4.11 7.28 6.15
N VAL A 98 -4.08 7.24 4.82
CA VAL A 98 -4.73 8.19 3.92
C VAL A 98 -5.60 7.44 2.91
N ARG A 99 -6.44 8.17 2.17
CA ARG A 99 -7.22 7.57 1.07
C ARG A 99 -6.51 7.62 -0.26
N GLU A 100 -5.80 8.71 -0.46
CA GLU A 100 -4.99 9.00 -1.63
C GLU A 100 -3.82 9.83 -1.12
N PHE A 101 -2.62 9.55 -1.61
CA PHE A 101 -1.45 10.38 -1.39
C PHE A 101 -0.96 10.95 -2.71
N ASP A 102 -0.25 12.05 -2.60
CA ASP A 102 0.35 12.68 -3.76
C ASP A 102 1.58 11.88 -4.20
N VAL A 103 1.48 11.26 -5.38
CA VAL A 103 2.60 10.65 -6.09
C VAL A 103 3.17 11.60 -7.14
N SER A 104 2.70 12.84 -7.27
CA SER A 104 3.17 13.77 -8.31
C SER A 104 4.63 14.22 -8.13
N GLU A 105 5.11 14.26 -6.89
CA GLU A 105 6.55 14.24 -6.57
C GLU A 105 7.12 12.83 -6.82
N ARG A 106 7.03 12.35 -8.08
CA ARG A 106 7.64 11.06 -8.45
C ARG A 106 9.15 11.20 -8.42
N ASN A 107 9.78 10.38 -7.58
CA ASN A 107 11.15 10.00 -7.84
C ASN A 107 11.21 9.25 -9.19
N PRO A 108 12.32 9.33 -9.93
CA PRO A 108 12.45 8.68 -11.25
C PRO A 108 12.34 7.15 -11.18
N HIS A 109 12.39 6.61 -9.97
CA HIS A 109 12.15 5.21 -9.65
C HIS A 109 11.48 5.10 -8.28
N TYR A 110 10.81 3.98 -8.05
CA TYR A 110 10.23 3.58 -6.77
C TYR A 110 10.68 2.16 -6.41
N TYR A 111 10.47 1.77 -5.16
CA TYR A 111 10.85 0.43 -4.69
C TYR A 111 9.64 -0.39 -4.31
N GLU A 112 9.68 -1.67 -4.65
CA GLU A 112 8.69 -2.66 -4.28
C GLU A 112 9.38 -3.78 -3.50
N TRP A 113 8.91 -4.04 -2.29
CA TRP A 113 9.39 -5.14 -1.45
C TRP A 113 8.28 -6.16 -1.30
N ARG A 114 8.50 -7.38 -1.79
CA ARG A 114 7.55 -8.49 -1.68
C ARG A 114 8.07 -9.52 -0.70
N LEU A 115 7.33 -9.71 0.38
CA LEU A 115 7.57 -10.76 1.35
C LEU A 115 6.78 -12.00 0.94
N ILE A 116 7.48 -12.96 0.34
CA ILE A 116 6.88 -14.18 -0.16
C ILE A 116 6.86 -15.22 0.95
N ILE A 117 5.68 -15.78 1.18
CA ILE A 117 5.43 -16.85 2.14
C ILE A 117 5.19 -18.16 1.39
N ASN A 118 5.63 -19.26 1.99
CA ASN A 118 5.39 -20.62 1.52
C ASN A 118 4.50 -21.35 2.53
N LYS A 119 3.24 -21.53 2.15
CA LYS A 119 2.27 -22.33 2.92
C LYS A 119 2.02 -23.63 2.17
N GLU A 120 2.56 -24.73 2.70
CA GLU A 120 2.34 -26.09 2.17
C GLU A 120 2.68 -26.25 0.67
N GLY A 121 3.74 -25.59 0.20
CA GLY A 121 4.18 -25.64 -1.20
C GLY A 121 3.48 -24.64 -2.12
N ARG A 122 2.66 -23.73 -1.57
CA ARG A 122 2.07 -22.60 -2.30
C ARG A 122 2.78 -21.31 -1.89
N PHE A 123 3.29 -20.60 -2.90
CA PHE A 123 3.94 -19.31 -2.72
C PHE A 123 2.92 -18.20 -2.92
N THR A 124 2.80 -17.30 -1.94
CA THR A 124 1.95 -16.10 -2.03
C THR A 124 2.70 -14.89 -1.49
N ASN A 125 2.34 -13.68 -1.94
CA ASN A 125 2.82 -12.44 -1.33
C ASN A 125 2.10 -12.30 0.01
N GLY A 126 2.79 -12.53 1.12
CA GLY A 126 2.24 -12.29 2.46
C GLY A 126 2.06 -10.80 2.69
N PHE A 127 3.10 -10.04 2.34
CA PHE A 127 3.08 -8.58 2.30
C PHE A 127 3.74 -8.07 1.03
N GLU A 128 3.25 -6.94 0.54
CA GLU A 128 3.89 -6.18 -0.53
C GLU A 128 3.92 -4.70 -0.15
N LEU A 129 5.11 -4.10 -0.18
CA LEU A 129 5.36 -2.74 0.27
C LEU A 129 5.82 -1.93 -0.95
N THR A 130 5.13 -0.86 -1.27
CA THR A 130 5.47 -0.01 -2.42
C THR A 130 5.84 1.38 -1.92
N PHE A 131 7.13 1.74 -2.01
CA PHE A 131 7.69 3.01 -1.60
C PHE A 131 7.77 3.96 -2.80
N TYR A 132 6.77 4.83 -2.97
CA TYR A 132 6.68 5.71 -4.13
C TYR A 132 7.65 6.90 -4.05
N ASN A 133 7.84 7.44 -2.84
CA ASN A 133 8.79 8.49 -2.52
C ASN A 133 9.05 8.51 -1.00
N GLU A 134 9.71 9.57 -0.50
CA GLU A 134 10.04 9.72 0.93
C GLU A 134 8.83 9.87 1.86
N LYS A 135 7.65 10.17 1.31
CA LYS A 135 6.42 10.47 2.06
C LYS A 135 5.30 9.47 1.83
N SER A 136 5.42 8.57 0.86
CA SER A 136 4.29 7.81 0.33
C SER A 136 4.61 6.34 0.22
N ILE A 137 3.86 5.51 0.96
CA ILE A 137 3.99 4.06 0.96
C ILE A 137 2.61 3.39 0.90
N SER A 138 2.48 2.36 0.05
CA SER A 138 1.34 1.44 0.08
C SER A 138 1.76 0.10 0.68
N ILE A 139 0.87 -0.50 1.47
CA ILE A 139 1.09 -1.78 2.14
C ILE A 139 -0.05 -2.71 1.78
N TYR A 140 0.26 -3.75 1.03
CA TYR A 140 -0.59 -4.92 0.83
C TYR A 140 -0.34 -5.96 1.93
N ASN A 141 -1.40 -6.58 2.44
CA ASN A 141 -1.36 -7.64 3.45
C ASN A 141 -2.40 -8.73 3.14
N GLU A 142 -1.92 -9.92 2.78
CA GLU A 142 -2.75 -11.10 2.41
C GLU A 142 -3.62 -11.62 3.56
N ALA A 143 -3.25 -11.34 4.82
CA ALA A 143 -4.02 -11.79 5.97
C ALA A 143 -5.31 -10.99 6.18
N LYS A 144 -5.43 -9.79 5.60
CA LYS A 144 -6.64 -8.97 5.69
C LYS A 144 -7.67 -9.49 4.68
N THR A 145 -8.95 -9.47 5.05
CA THR A 145 -10.06 -9.86 4.14
C THR A 145 -10.80 -8.66 3.53
N ARG A 146 -10.46 -7.46 3.98
CA ARG A 146 -10.96 -6.18 3.49
C ARG A 146 -9.85 -5.17 3.68
N ASP A 147 -9.75 -4.19 2.78
CA ASP A 147 -8.71 -3.17 2.82
C ASP A 147 -7.31 -3.84 2.83
N GLU A 148 -7.14 -4.83 1.93
CA GLU A 148 -5.89 -5.61 1.79
C GLU A 148 -4.72 -4.73 1.38
N LEU A 149 -4.98 -3.74 0.51
CA LEU A 149 -4.05 -2.69 0.13
C LEU A 149 -4.48 -1.39 0.81
N GLU A 150 -3.57 -0.81 1.60
CA GLU A 150 -3.81 0.46 2.27
C GLU A 150 -2.66 1.44 2.04
N ASP A 151 -3.03 2.71 1.96
CA ASP A 151 -2.19 3.82 1.59
C ASP A 151 -1.81 4.66 2.82
N TYR A 152 -0.53 5.00 2.93
CA TYR A 152 0.01 5.71 4.09
C TYR A 152 0.92 6.87 3.69
N GLU A 153 0.79 7.96 4.44
CA GLU A 153 1.74 9.06 4.49
C GLU A 153 2.80 8.72 5.56
N ILE A 154 4.08 8.78 5.19
CA ILE A 154 5.20 8.69 6.13
C ILE A 154 5.34 10.05 6.80
N THR A 155 5.25 10.06 8.13
CA THR A 155 5.15 11.30 8.92
C THR A 155 6.43 11.70 9.64
N ASN A 156 7.44 10.83 9.63
CA ASN A 156 8.78 11.10 10.12
C ASN A 156 9.81 11.11 8.97
N GLU A 157 11.06 11.47 9.26
CA GLU A 157 12.11 11.52 8.23
C GLU A 157 12.43 10.10 7.73
N PHE A 158 12.18 9.85 6.45
CA PHE A 158 12.51 8.61 5.75
C PHE A 158 13.33 8.95 4.50
N ASN A 159 14.51 8.35 4.36
CA ASN A 159 15.46 8.69 3.32
C ASN A 159 15.48 7.62 2.23
N LEU A 160 14.86 7.90 1.08
CA LEU A 160 14.81 6.94 -0.02
C LEU A 160 16.20 6.70 -0.62
N ASN A 161 17.13 7.66 -0.52
CA ASN A 161 18.50 7.47 -1.01
C ASN A 161 19.26 6.40 -0.22
N GLU A 162 18.89 6.16 1.04
CA GLU A 162 19.47 5.04 1.80
C GLU A 162 18.99 3.70 1.28
N MET A 163 17.73 3.61 0.83
CA MET A 163 17.24 2.41 0.13
C MET A 163 17.97 2.18 -1.18
N ASP A 164 18.27 3.24 -1.93
CA ASP A 164 19.03 3.12 -3.18
C ASP A 164 20.44 2.56 -2.94
N ARG A 165 21.16 3.13 -1.98
CA ARG A 165 22.49 2.61 -1.59
C ARG A 165 22.43 1.16 -1.11
N LEU A 166 21.40 0.81 -0.36
CA LEU A 166 21.20 -0.55 0.13
C LEU A 166 20.94 -1.52 -1.02
N PHE A 167 20.10 -1.13 -1.98
CA PHE A 167 19.79 -1.92 -3.17
C PHE A 167 21.03 -2.17 -4.02
N GLU A 168 21.78 -1.13 -4.38
CA GLU A 168 23.00 -1.28 -5.19
C GLU A 168 24.04 -2.16 -4.49
N LYS A 169 24.20 -2.00 -3.17
CA LYS A 169 25.09 -2.86 -2.38
C LYS A 169 24.66 -4.33 -2.42
N LEU A 170 23.38 -4.61 -2.24
CA LEU A 170 22.86 -5.98 -2.30
C LEU A 170 23.02 -6.58 -3.72
N LYS A 171 22.89 -5.76 -4.76
CA LYS A 171 23.10 -6.17 -6.16
C LYS A 171 24.56 -6.57 -6.41
N GLU A 172 25.50 -5.79 -5.88
CA GLU A 172 26.94 -6.10 -5.93
C GLU A 172 27.28 -7.40 -5.19
N GLU A 173 26.68 -7.64 -4.02
CA GLU A 173 26.93 -8.86 -3.22
C GLU A 173 26.37 -10.14 -3.89
N GLN A 174 25.43 -10.02 -4.84
CA GLN A 174 24.86 -11.13 -5.61
C GLN A 174 25.55 -11.41 -6.96
N THR A 175 26.46 -10.53 -7.39
CA THR A 175 27.20 -10.64 -8.67
C THR A 175 28.57 -11.28 -8.48
#